data_AF-A0A928S7Z7-F1
#
_entry.id   AF-A0A928S7Z7-F1
#
_cell.length_a   1.000
_cell.length_b   1.000
_cell.length_c   1.000
_cell.angle_alpha   90.00
_cell.angle_beta   90.00
_cell.angle_gamma   90.00
#
_symmetry.space_group_name_H-M   'P 1'
#
loop_
_entity.id
_entity.type
_entity.pdbx_description
1 polymer ?
#
loop_
_entity_poly.entity_id
_entity_poly.type
_entity_poly.pdbx_seq_one_letter_code
_entity_poly.pdbx_strand_id
1 'polypeptide(L)'
;MPNTLPVSPVEGHHLLPKQFRPKFEAAGLDIEDYVVPLPRDFHKDIHGRGGGEAWINSWNKQWERFFAGRNPSAGEILQQLEKMKKDFGIP
;
A
#
# COMPACT_ATOMS: atom_id res chain seq x y z
N MET A 1 -11.51 -28.28 -23.95
CA MET A 1 -11.87 -26.87 -23.72
C MET A 1 -10.80 -26.27 -22.82
N PRO A 2 -10.03 -25.24 -23.24
CA PRO A 2 -9.13 -24.57 -22.30
C PRO A 2 -9.96 -23.78 -21.29
N ASN A 3 -9.81 -24.12 -20.02
CA ASN A 3 -10.39 -23.42 -18.89
C ASN A 3 -9.62 -22.10 -18.69
N THR A 4 -10.05 -21.01 -19.32
CA THR A 4 -9.54 -19.67 -18.99
C THR A 4 -10.24 -19.18 -17.74
N LEU A 5 -9.53 -19.21 -16.61
CA LEU A 5 -9.94 -18.51 -15.40
C LEU A 5 -10.15 -17.02 -15.75
N PRO A 6 -11.18 -16.35 -15.18
CA PRO A 6 -11.37 -14.93 -15.41
C PRO A 6 -10.15 -14.16 -14.88
N VAL A 7 -9.55 -13.31 -15.72
CA VAL A 7 -8.53 -12.37 -15.28
C VAL A 7 -9.17 -11.33 -14.35
N SER A 8 -8.67 -11.19 -13.13
CA SER A 8 -9.16 -10.15 -12.22
C SER A 8 -8.87 -8.76 -12.84
N PRO A 9 -9.83 -7.82 -12.83
CA PRO A 9 -9.57 -6.45 -13.29
C PRO A 9 -8.39 -5.84 -12.54
N VAL A 10 -7.60 -4.99 -13.21
CA VAL A 10 -6.47 -4.29 -12.59
C VAL A 10 -6.95 -2.93 -12.06
N GLU A 11 -6.52 -2.58 -10.85
CA GLU A 11 -6.80 -1.31 -10.20
C GLU A 11 -5.49 -0.61 -9.81
N GLY A 12 -5.46 0.73 -9.86
CA GLY A 12 -4.32 1.52 -9.40
C GLY A 12 -4.27 1.55 -7.87
N HIS A 13 -3.21 0.98 -7.31
CA HIS A 13 -2.95 1.00 -5.88
C HIS A 13 -1.96 2.11 -5.52
N HIS A 14 -2.35 2.99 -4.61
CA HIS A 14 -1.47 4.03 -4.10
C HIS A 14 -0.58 3.44 -3.01
N LEU A 15 0.68 3.19 -3.34
CA LEU A 15 1.68 2.69 -2.40
C LEU A 15 1.89 3.68 -1.25
N LEU A 16 1.78 4.98 -1.54
CA LEU A 16 1.65 6.06 -0.56
C LEU A 16 0.16 6.44 -0.42
N PRO A 17 -0.56 5.99 0.63
CA PRO A 17 -2.01 6.12 0.68
C PRO A 17 -2.50 7.56 0.81
N LYS A 18 -3.57 7.91 0.08
CA LYS A 18 -4.18 9.25 0.08
C LYS A 18 -4.49 9.80 1.48
N GLN A 19 -4.85 8.94 2.44
CA GLN A 19 -5.15 9.35 3.82
C GLN A 19 -3.96 10.00 4.55
N PHE A 20 -2.71 9.73 4.12
CA PHE A 20 -1.50 10.30 4.71
C PHE A 20 -0.82 11.31 3.78
N ARG A 21 -1.49 11.75 2.70
CA ARG A 21 -0.96 12.71 1.71
C ARG A 21 -0.20 13.88 2.33
N PRO A 22 -0.73 14.60 3.35
CA PRO A 22 0.00 15.74 3.92
C PRO A 22 1.35 15.37 4.54
N LYS A 23 1.50 14.14 5.05
CA LYS A 23 2.77 13.67 5.64
C LYS A 23 3.81 13.35 4.57
N PHE A 24 3.38 12.81 3.43
CA PHE A 24 4.26 12.54 2.29
C PHE A 24 4.69 13.85 1.61
N GLU A 25 3.75 14.77 1.38
CA GLU A 25 4.03 16.07 0.79
C GLU A 25 4.95 16.91 1.68
N ALA A 26 4.79 16.85 3.00
CA ALA A 26 5.71 17.49 3.95
C ALA A 26 7.15 16.95 3.87
N ALA A 27 7.32 15.70 3.43
CA ALA A 27 8.63 15.11 3.17
C ALA A 27 9.13 15.33 1.73
N GLY A 28 8.34 16.00 0.87
CA GLY A 28 8.68 16.25 -0.53
C GLY A 28 8.36 15.11 -1.49
N LEU A 29 7.42 14.22 -1.14
CA LEU A 29 6.98 13.11 -1.98
C LEU A 29 5.57 13.37 -2.53
N ASP A 30 5.41 13.33 -3.86
CA ASP A 30 4.10 13.31 -4.50
C ASP A 30 3.57 11.87 -4.56
N ILE A 31 2.39 11.62 -4.00
CA ILE A 31 1.84 10.26 -3.94
C ILE A 31 1.41 9.71 -5.31
N GLU A 32 1.15 10.59 -6.29
CA GLU A 32 0.74 10.17 -7.63
C GLU A 32 1.91 9.48 -8.37
N ASP A 33 3.16 9.76 -7.98
CA ASP A 33 4.35 9.07 -8.49
C ASP A 33 4.46 7.62 -7.97
N TYR A 34 3.66 7.25 -6.96
CA TYR A 34 3.73 5.95 -6.27
C TYR A 34 2.44 5.15 -6.45
N VAL A 35 1.91 5.11 -7.68
CA VAL A 35 0.75 4.31 -8.06
C VAL A 35 1.16 3.12 -8.91
N VAL A 36 0.80 1.91 -8.49
CA VAL A 36 1.10 0.68 -9.24
C VAL A 36 -0.17 -0.08 -9.61
N PRO A 37 -0.21 -0.71 -10.80
CA PRO A 37 -1.33 -1.57 -11.19
C PRO A 37 -1.30 -2.88 -10.40
N LEU A 38 -2.38 -3.21 -9.69
CA LEU A 38 -2.54 -4.49 -8.99
C LEU A 38 -3.84 -5.19 -9.40
N PRO A 39 -3.88 -6.54 -9.45
CA PRO A 39 -5.14 -7.27 -9.58
C PRO A 39 -6.11 -6.90 -8.46
N ARG A 40 -7.38 -6.68 -8.79
CA ARG A 40 -8.42 -6.20 -7.85
C ARG A 40 -8.54 -7.04 -6.59
N ASP A 41 -8.42 -8.35 -6.70
CA ASP A 41 -8.57 -9.25 -5.56
C ASP A 41 -7.36 -9.11 -4.63
N PHE A 42 -6.15 -9.11 -5.19
CA PHE A 42 -4.93 -8.80 -4.45
C PHE A 42 -4.99 -7.40 -3.81
N HIS A 43 -5.49 -6.39 -4.54
CA HIS A 43 -5.70 -5.04 -4.01
C HIS A 43 -6.63 -5.03 -2.79
N LYS A 44 -7.68 -5.85 -2.76
CA LYS A 44 -8.56 -5.96 -1.59
C LYS A 44 -7.89 -6.68 -0.43
N ASP A 45 -7.11 -7.71 -0.72
CA ASP A 45 -6.44 -8.53 0.30
C ASP A 45 -5.37 -7.72 1.05
N ILE A 46 -4.58 -6.89 0.35
CA ILE A 46 -3.59 -6.01 0.99
C ILE A 46 -4.23 -4.96 1.91
N HIS A 47 -5.51 -4.62 1.70
CA HIS A 47 -6.29 -3.74 2.59
C HIS A 47 -6.99 -4.49 3.73
N GLY A 48 -6.72 -5.79 3.90
CA GLY A 48 -7.13 -6.57 5.07
C GLY A 48 -8.60 -6.97 5.06
N ARG A 49 -9.14 -7.38 3.91
CA ARG A 49 -10.54 -7.80 3.75
C ARG A 49 -10.94 -8.81 4.84
N GLY A 50 -11.94 -8.47 5.66
CA GLY A 50 -12.55 -9.38 6.66
C GLY A 50 -12.38 -8.99 8.14
N GLY A 51 -11.61 -7.95 8.47
CA GLY A 51 -11.35 -7.56 9.86
C GLY A 51 -10.34 -8.48 10.57
N GLY A 52 -10.14 -8.29 11.88
CA GLY A 52 -9.22 -9.12 12.67
C GLY A 52 -7.74 -8.93 12.34
N GLU A 53 -6.94 -9.99 12.44
CA GLU A 53 -5.47 -9.97 12.27
C GLU A 53 -5.05 -9.48 10.87
N ALA A 54 -5.80 -9.83 9.82
CA ALA A 54 -5.56 -9.38 8.46
C ALA A 54 -5.71 -7.84 8.32
N TRP A 55 -6.65 -7.24 9.05
CA TRP A 55 -6.81 -5.78 9.07
C TRP A 55 -5.70 -5.09 9.87
N ILE A 56 -5.32 -5.66 11.01
CA ILE A 56 -4.21 -5.19 11.87
C ILE A 56 -2.90 -5.11 11.07
N ASN A 57 -2.70 -6.03 10.13
CA ASN A 57 -1.53 -6.07 9.26
C ASN A 57 -1.78 -5.51 7.85
N SER A 58 -2.89 -4.80 7.62
CA SER A 58 -3.21 -4.20 6.31
C SER A 58 -2.27 -3.05 5.94
N TRP A 59 -2.15 -2.76 4.65
CA TRP A 59 -1.31 -1.71 4.09
C TRP A 59 -1.47 -0.37 4.81
N ASN A 60 -2.71 0.06 4.98
CA ASN A 60 -3.07 1.31 5.66
C ASN A 60 -2.69 1.32 7.15
N LYS A 61 -2.81 0.18 7.84
CA LYS A 61 -2.43 0.07 9.25
C LYS A 61 -0.93 0.08 9.49
N GLN A 62 -0.16 -0.49 8.56
CA GLN A 62 1.29 -0.40 8.62
C GLN A 62 1.77 1.04 8.45
N TRP A 63 1.15 1.81 7.55
CA TRP A 63 1.42 3.24 7.42
C TRP A 63 0.99 4.05 8.64
N GLU A 64 -0.19 3.79 9.21
CA GLU A 64 -0.64 4.46 10.45
C GLU A 64 0.37 4.27 11.58
N ARG A 65 0.86 3.03 11.79
CA ARG A 65 1.89 2.70 12.79
C ARG A 65 3.21 3.41 12.53
N PHE A 66 3.66 3.43 11.28
CA PHE A 66 4.90 4.09 10.90
C PHE A 66 4.87 5.60 11.22
N PHE A 67 3.72 6.25 11.03
CA PHE A 67 3.55 7.67 11.29
C PHE A 67 3.13 8.03 12.72
N ALA A 68 2.89 7.05 13.59
CA ALA A 68 2.41 7.27 14.95
C ALA A 68 3.39 8.12 15.77
N GLY A 69 3.06 9.41 15.96
CA GLY A 69 3.89 10.38 16.68
C GLY A 69 5.18 10.79 15.95
N ARG A 70 5.33 10.47 14.65
CA ARG A 70 6.57 10.69 13.89
C ARG A 70 6.36 11.62 12.70
N ASN A 71 7.43 12.34 12.34
CA ASN A 71 7.55 13.07 11.08
C ASN A 71 8.82 12.60 10.33
N PRO A 72 8.76 11.43 9.68
CA PRO A 72 9.92 10.82 9.04
C PRO A 72 10.36 11.58 7.80
N SER A 73 11.65 11.49 7.49
CA SER A 73 12.23 12.00 6.24
C SER A 73 11.74 11.19 5.02
N ALA A 74 11.90 11.75 3.81
CA ALA A 74 11.64 11.02 2.57
C ALA A 74 12.40 9.68 2.51
N GLY A 75 13.67 9.66 2.93
CA GLY A 75 14.48 8.44 2.96
C GLY A 75 13.88 7.34 3.85
N GLU A 76 13.41 7.69 5.05
CA GLU A 76 12.75 6.73 5.95
C GLU A 76 11.41 6.24 5.39
N ILE A 77 10.63 7.13 4.75
CA ILE A 77 9.37 6.77 4.09
C ILE A 77 9.62 5.76 2.98
N LEU A 78 10.63 6.00 2.13
CA LEU A 78 10.98 5.11 1.03
C LEU A 78 11.52 3.77 1.53
N GLN A 79 12.33 3.76 2.60
CA GLN A 79 12.76 2.50 3.23
C GLN A 79 11.58 1.70 3.78
N GLN A 80 10.62 2.37 4.43
CA GLN A 80 9.40 1.72 4.91
C GLN A 80 8.55 1.19 3.76
N LEU A 81 8.43 1.95 2.67
CA LEU A 81 7.72 1.52 1.46
C LEU A 81 8.35 0.24 0.89
N GLU A 82 9.67 0.21 0.68
CA GLU A 82 10.36 -0.98 0.15
C GLU A 82 10.19 -2.20 1.06
N LYS A 83 10.26 -1.99 2.39
CA LYS A 83 9.96 -3.05 3.36
C LYS A 83 8.53 -3.58 3.18
N MET A 84 7.53 -2.69 3.10
CA MET A 84 6.13 -3.08 2.95
C MET A 84 5.87 -3.77 1.60
N LYS A 85 6.46 -3.29 0.50
CA LYS A 85 6.36 -3.98 -0.80
C LYS A 85 6.81 -5.44 -0.68
N LYS A 86 7.97 -5.67 -0.04
CA LYS A 86 8.49 -7.02 0.20
C LYS A 86 7.58 -7.86 1.09
N ASP A 87 7.09 -7.30 2.20
CA ASP A 87 6.24 -8.01 3.15
C ASP A 87 4.89 -8.45 2.54
N PHE A 88 4.34 -7.67 1.60
CA PHE A 88 3.06 -7.95 0.94
C PHE A 88 3.22 -8.63 -0.43
N GLY A 89 4.44 -8.82 -0.93
CA GLY A 89 4.69 -9.41 -2.24
C GLY A 89 4.31 -8.49 -3.42
N ILE A 90 4.38 -7.18 -3.25
CA ILE A 90 4.19 -6.21 -4.32
C ILE A 90 5.51 -6.08 -5.12
N PRO A 91 5.51 -6.30 -6.45
CA PRO A 91 6.69 -6.13 -7.29
C PRO A 91 7.25 -4.70 -7.27
#